data_AF-A0A1D7NJK8-F1
#
_entry.id   AF-A0A1D7NJK8-F1
#
_cell.length_a   1.000
_cell.length_b   1.000
_cell.length_c   1.000
_cell.angle_alpha   90.00
_cell.angle_beta   90.00
_cell.angle_gamma   90.00
#
_symmetry.space_group_name_H-M   'P 1'
#
loop_
_entity.id
_entity.type
_entity.pdbx_description
1 polymer ?
#
loop_
_entity_poly.entity_id
_entity_poly.type
_entity_poly.pdbx_seq_one_letter_code
_entity_poly.pdbx_strand_id
1 'polypeptide(L)'
;MAIDDLAPDFPPIRTPWVIDWLMEVGPTNPGAMGAVPISWATIGEWQHCMGLDLPPWLVRLLRRLSIEFVAETVRAREPDCPPPWTATSVLNRDEVSRKVTNAFRALMMSKEPST
;
A
#
# COMPACT_ATOMS: atom_id res chain seq x y z
N MET A 1 8.61 17.67 18.54
CA MET A 1 8.13 16.58 19.40
C MET A 1 7.35 15.63 18.51
N ALA A 2 8.05 14.69 17.88
CA ALA A 2 7.38 13.56 17.23
C ALA A 2 6.87 12.68 18.37
N ILE A 3 5.61 12.26 18.30
CA ILE A 3 5.03 11.34 19.27
C ILE A 3 5.54 9.96 18.82
N ASP A 4 6.57 9.43 19.48
CA ASP A 4 7.29 8.22 19.06
C ASP A 4 6.41 6.95 18.97
N ASP A 5 5.21 6.97 19.57
CA ASP A 5 4.30 5.81 19.63
C ASP A 5 3.25 5.73 18.51
N LEU A 6 3.33 6.58 17.48
CA LEU A 6 2.34 6.61 16.39
C LEU A 6 2.87 6.11 15.03
N ALA A 7 4.01 5.42 15.03
CA ALA A 7 4.51 4.76 13.83
C ALA A 7 3.52 3.67 13.37
N PRO A 8 2.98 3.74 12.13
CA PRO A 8 2.12 2.68 11.61
C PRO A 8 2.87 1.34 11.63
N ASP A 9 2.16 0.27 12.00
CA ASP A 9 2.72 -1.09 11.92
C ASP A 9 2.89 -1.47 10.44
N PHE A 10 4.12 -1.34 9.94
CA PHE A 10 4.47 -1.69 8.57
C PHE A 10 4.80 -3.19 8.48
N PRO A 11 4.42 -3.86 7.37
CA PRO A 11 4.86 -5.23 7.15
C PRO A 11 6.40 -5.30 7.07
N PRO A 12 7.02 -6.42 7.43
CA PRO A 12 8.47 -6.57 7.32
C PRO A 12 8.92 -6.45 5.86
N ILE A 13 9.82 -5.51 5.58
CA ILE A 13 10.36 -5.26 4.24
C ILE A 13 11.73 -5.94 4.12
N ARG A 14 11.86 -6.87 3.16
CA ARG A 14 13.12 -7.61 2.94
C ARG A 14 14.17 -6.82 2.17
N THR A 15 13.75 -5.84 1.39
CA THR A 15 14.62 -5.09 0.47
C THR A 15 14.35 -3.58 0.60
N PRO A 16 14.62 -2.97 1.77
CA PRO A 16 14.33 -1.54 1.99
C PRO A 16 15.12 -0.65 1.03
N TRP A 17 16.35 -1.04 0.67
CA TRP A 17 17.20 -0.33 -0.30
C TRP A 17 16.57 -0.17 -1.70
N VAL A 18 15.64 -1.06 -2.10
CA VAL A 18 14.90 -0.89 -3.37
C VAL A 18 13.94 0.28 -3.29
N ILE A 19 13.35 0.50 -2.12
CA ILE A 19 12.44 1.62 -1.87
C ILE A 19 13.26 2.91 -1.87
N ASP A 20 14.44 2.91 -1.24
CA ASP A 20 15.34 4.06 -1.26
C ASP A 20 15.70 4.44 -2.71
N TRP A 21 16.06 3.47 -3.56
CA TRP A 21 16.31 3.74 -4.98
C TRP A 21 15.07 4.23 -5.73
N LEU A 22 13.88 3.68 -5.45
CA LEU A 22 12.65 4.18 -6.06
C LEU A 22 12.40 5.65 -5.69
N MET A 23 12.64 6.01 -4.43
CA MET A 23 12.45 7.39 -3.94
C MET A 23 13.55 8.33 -4.47
N GLU A 24 14.76 7.83 -4.68
CA GLU A 24 15.87 8.57 -5.28
C GLU A 24 15.65 8.86 -6.78
N VAL A 25 15.21 7.86 -7.56
CA VAL A 25 14.78 8.05 -8.96
C VAL A 25 13.60 9.02 -9.04
N GLY A 26 12.77 9.02 -8.00
CA GLY A 26 11.43 9.59 -7.99
C GLY A 26 10.41 8.51 -8.40
N PRO A 27 9.35 8.26 -7.61
CA PRO A 27 8.44 7.14 -7.87
C PRO A 27 7.51 7.35 -9.07
N THR A 28 7.52 8.53 -9.69
CA THR A 28 6.60 8.93 -10.77
C THR A 28 7.24 9.89 -11.76
N ASN A 29 6.77 9.89 -13.00
CA ASN A 29 7.03 10.91 -14.01
C ASN A 29 5.81 11.86 -14.16
N PRO A 30 6.02 13.09 -14.67
CA PRO A 30 4.91 13.95 -15.06
C PRO A 30 4.21 13.40 -16.32
N GLY A 31 2.90 13.24 -16.25
CA GLY A 31 2.04 12.93 -17.40
C GLY A 31 1.03 14.07 -17.66
N ALA A 32 0.35 14.01 -18.80
CA ALA A 32 -0.56 15.08 -19.24
C ALA A 32 -1.73 15.35 -18.26
N MET A 33 -2.22 14.31 -17.57
CA MET A 33 -3.37 14.37 -16.66
C MET A 33 -3.00 14.02 -15.21
N GLY A 34 -1.72 14.07 -14.85
CA GLY A 34 -1.23 13.73 -13.52
C GLY A 34 0.02 12.85 -13.54
N ALA A 35 0.40 12.35 -12.36
CA ALA A 35 1.55 11.49 -12.20
C ALA A 35 1.36 10.16 -12.95
N VAL A 36 2.40 9.73 -13.66
CA VAL A 36 2.45 8.42 -14.34
C VAL A 36 3.65 7.62 -13.84
N PRO A 37 3.63 6.29 -13.96
CA PRO A 37 4.76 5.49 -13.46
C PRO A 37 6.05 5.80 -14.25
N ILE A 38 7.23 5.66 -13.63
CA ILE A 38 8.55 5.98 -14.22
C ILE A 38 8.88 5.16 -15.46
N SER A 39 9.25 5.80 -16.55
CA SER A 39 9.56 5.10 -17.80
C SER A 39 10.84 4.24 -17.71
N TRP A 40 11.00 3.27 -18.61
CA TRP A 40 12.26 2.53 -18.73
C TRP A 40 13.45 3.44 -19.06
N ALA A 41 13.21 4.50 -19.85
CA ALA A 41 14.24 5.50 -20.16
C ALA A 41 14.70 6.24 -18.90
N THR A 42 13.78 6.60 -18.02
CA THR A 42 14.08 7.24 -16.73
C THR A 42 14.94 6.33 -15.84
N ILE A 43 14.58 5.05 -15.74
CA ILE A 43 15.38 4.07 -14.97
C ILE A 43 16.75 3.87 -15.62
N GLY A 44 16.82 3.83 -16.95
CA GLY A 44 18.07 3.74 -17.70
C GLY A 44 19.00 4.93 -17.47
N GLU A 45 18.48 6.15 -17.55
CA GLU A 45 19.24 7.37 -17.33
C GLU A 45 19.72 7.48 -15.88
N TRP A 46 18.85 7.18 -14.91
CA TRP A 46 19.26 7.17 -13.50
C TRP A 46 20.38 6.17 -13.23
N GLN A 47 20.29 4.94 -13.76
CA GLN A 47 21.38 3.96 -13.67
C GLN A 47 22.68 4.51 -14.27
N HIS A 48 22.61 5.17 -15.43
CA HIS A 48 23.76 5.78 -16.09
C HIS A 48 24.39 6.87 -15.22
N CYS A 49 23.60 7.83 -14.72
CA CYS A 49 24.08 8.92 -13.87
C CYS A 49 24.71 8.42 -12.56
N MET A 50 24.14 7.36 -11.97
CA MET A 50 24.62 6.79 -10.70
C MET A 50 25.73 5.75 -10.87
N GLY A 51 26.08 5.38 -12.11
CA GLY A 51 27.07 4.34 -12.38
C GLY A 51 26.63 2.95 -11.89
N LEU A 52 25.32 2.67 -11.91
CA LEU A 52 24.73 1.40 -11.47
C LEU A 52 24.46 0.49 -12.66
N ASP A 53 24.66 -0.82 -12.46
CA ASP A 53 24.26 -1.88 -13.39
C ASP A 53 23.29 -2.83 -12.68
N LEU A 54 21.99 -2.50 -12.69
CA LEU A 54 21.01 -3.29 -11.97
C LEU A 54 20.63 -4.54 -12.76
N PRO A 55 20.52 -5.71 -12.10
CA PRO A 55 20.00 -6.90 -12.75
C PRO A 55 18.57 -6.67 -13.26
N PRO A 56 18.16 -7.34 -14.36
CA PRO A 56 16.86 -7.08 -14.98
C PRO A 56 15.65 -7.22 -14.07
N TRP A 57 15.71 -8.09 -13.05
CA TRP A 57 14.61 -8.25 -12.10
C TRP A 57 14.42 -7.02 -11.21
N LEU A 58 15.49 -6.28 -10.88
CA LEU A 58 15.41 -5.05 -10.09
C LEU A 58 14.86 -3.90 -10.90
N VAL A 59 15.29 -3.75 -12.16
CA VAL A 59 14.73 -2.76 -13.08
C VAL A 59 13.21 -2.97 -13.23
N ARG A 60 12.78 -4.23 -13.40
CA ARG A 60 11.34 -4.58 -13.43
C ARG A 60 10.65 -4.31 -12.10
N LEU A 61 11.30 -4.57 -10.97
CA LEU A 61 10.75 -4.32 -9.65
C LEU A 61 10.53 -2.82 -9.41
N LEU A 62 11.50 -1.96 -9.74
CA LEU A 62 11.36 -0.51 -9.65
C LEU A 62 10.17 -0.01 -10.49
N ARG A 63 10.08 -0.45 -11.75
CA ARG A 63 8.94 -0.12 -12.62
C ARG A 63 7.61 -0.58 -12.02
N ARG A 64 7.54 -1.79 -11.45
CA ARG A 64 6.34 -2.33 -10.82
C ARG A 64 5.94 -1.54 -9.58
N LEU A 65 6.90 -1.23 -8.70
CA LEU A 65 6.64 -0.44 -7.50
C LEU A 65 6.13 0.96 -7.85
N SER A 66 6.69 1.58 -8.90
CA SER A 66 6.18 2.85 -9.42
C SER A 66 4.74 2.77 -9.92
N ILE A 67 4.35 1.68 -10.58
CA ILE A 67 2.95 1.45 -11.02
C ILE A 67 2.02 1.36 -9.81
N GLU A 68 2.36 0.54 -8.82
CA GLU A 68 1.57 0.40 -7.60
C GLU A 68 1.51 1.71 -6.80
N PHE A 69 2.61 2.47 -6.75
CA PHE A 69 2.64 3.77 -6.11
C PHE A 69 1.63 4.73 -6.74
N VAL A 70 1.62 4.87 -8.08
CA VAL A 70 0.64 5.72 -8.77
C VAL A 70 -0.79 5.24 -8.53
N ALA A 71 -1.05 3.94 -8.63
CA ALA A 71 -2.37 3.38 -8.35
C ALA A 71 -2.83 3.70 -6.92
N GLU A 72 -1.94 3.53 -5.94
CA GLU A 72 -2.23 3.82 -4.53
C GLU A 72 -2.46 5.30 -4.29
N THR A 73 -1.72 6.21 -4.94
CA THR A 73 -1.98 7.66 -4.80
C THR A 73 -3.35 8.09 -5.30
N VAL A 74 -3.97 7.31 -6.20
CA VAL A 74 -5.35 7.54 -6.64
C VAL A 74 -6.33 6.96 -5.63
N ARG A 75 -6.13 5.71 -5.19
CA ARG A 75 -6.97 5.05 -4.18
C ARG A 75 -7.02 5.82 -2.85
N ALA A 76 -5.85 6.26 -2.38
CA ALA A 76 -5.68 6.98 -1.12
C ALA A 76 -6.35 8.37 -1.08
N ARG A 77 -6.94 8.84 -2.20
CA ARG A 77 -7.79 10.04 -2.19
C ARG A 77 -9.15 9.81 -1.54
N GLU A 78 -9.60 8.56 -1.48
CA GLU A 78 -10.82 8.20 -0.75
C GLU A 78 -10.55 8.32 0.76
N PRO A 79 -11.38 9.06 1.52
CA PRO A 79 -11.16 9.27 2.96
C PRO A 79 -11.06 7.99 3.78
N ASP A 80 -11.78 6.95 3.36
CA ASP A 80 -11.85 5.65 4.03
C ASP A 80 -10.97 4.58 3.35
N CYS A 81 -9.99 4.98 2.53
CA CYS A 81 -9.07 4.05 1.88
C CYS A 81 -8.20 3.32 2.92
N PRO A 82 -8.28 1.98 3.02
CA PRO A 82 -7.43 1.24 3.94
C PRO A 82 -5.96 1.25 3.47
N PRO A 83 -4.98 1.09 4.39
CA PRO A 83 -3.58 0.92 4.01
C PRO A 83 -3.34 -0.27 3.05
N PRO A 84 -2.39 -0.18 2.12
CA PRO A 84 -2.19 -1.22 1.10
C PRO A 84 -1.68 -2.56 1.67
N TRP A 85 -1.14 -2.57 2.89
CA TRP A 85 -0.68 -3.78 3.60
C TRP A 85 -1.70 -4.34 4.58
N THR A 86 -2.80 -3.63 4.87
CA THR A 86 -3.94 -4.29 5.51
C THR A 86 -4.46 -5.26 4.49
N ALA A 87 -4.16 -6.54 4.71
CA ALA A 87 -4.65 -7.61 3.87
C ALA A 87 -6.11 -7.31 3.58
N THR A 88 -6.45 -7.15 2.30
CA THR A 88 -7.72 -7.70 1.85
C THR A 88 -7.57 -9.21 2.07
N SER A 89 -7.58 -9.64 3.34
CA SER A 89 -8.18 -10.91 3.67
C SER A 89 -9.46 -10.83 2.88
N VAL A 90 -9.66 -11.83 2.03
CA VAL A 90 -10.96 -12.06 1.42
C VAL A 90 -11.86 -12.24 2.63
N LEU A 91 -12.37 -11.13 3.19
CA LEU A 91 -13.31 -11.13 4.27
C LEU A 91 -14.47 -11.80 3.59
N ASN A 92 -14.62 -13.09 3.89
CA ASN A 92 -15.75 -13.84 3.41
C ASN A 92 -16.95 -13.09 3.95
N ARG A 93 -17.60 -12.30 3.09
CA ARG A 93 -18.61 -11.33 3.48
C ARG A 93 -19.73 -12.01 4.25
N ASP A 94 -19.97 -13.27 3.91
CA ASP A 94 -20.93 -14.15 4.56
C ASP A 94 -20.49 -14.51 5.99
N GLU A 95 -19.19 -14.77 6.21
CA GLU A 95 -18.66 -15.04 7.55
C GLU A 95 -18.72 -13.80 8.45
N VAL A 96 -18.38 -12.63 7.91
CA VAL A 96 -18.47 -11.36 8.64
C VAL A 96 -19.93 -11.03 8.97
N SER A 97 -20.83 -11.16 7.98
CA SER A 97 -22.27 -10.92 8.17
C SER A 97 -22.86 -11.84 9.24
N ARG A 98 -22.48 -13.12 9.24
CA ARG A 98 -22.90 -14.09 10.26
C ARG A 98 -22.40 -13.73 11.65
N LYS A 99 -21.13 -13.32 11.79
CA LYS A 99 -20.55 -12.91 13.08
C LYS A 99 -21.23 -11.65 13.62
N VAL A 100 -21.47 -10.65 12.77
CA VAL A 100 -22.19 -9.42 13.13
C VAL A 100 -23.62 -9.73 13.58
N THR A 101 -24.35 -10.54 12.82
CA THR A 101 -25.74 -10.93 13.16
C THR A 101 -25.81 -11.66 14.51
N ASN A 102 -24.88 -12.58 14.76
CA ASN A 102 -24.83 -13.33 16.01
C ASN A 102 -24.46 -12.43 17.20
N ALA A 103 -23.53 -11.48 17.02
CA ALA A 103 -23.18 -10.51 18.05
C ALA A 103 -24.36 -9.59 18.41
N PHE A 104 -25.08 -9.07 17.40
CA PHE A 104 -26.29 -8.27 17.63
C PHE A 104 -27.39 -9.07 18.33
N ARG A 105 -27.60 -10.33 17.94
CA ARG A 105 -28.59 -11.22 18.60
C ARG A 105 -28.23 -11.46 20.07
N ALA A 106 -26.97 -11.75 20.37
CA ALA A 106 -26.50 -11.96 21.74
C ALA A 106 -26.71 -10.70 22.60
N LEU A 107 -26.47 -9.52 22.03
CA LEU A 107 -26.67 -8.24 22.71
C LEU A 107 -28.15 -7.96 23.00
N MET A 108 -29.05 -8.29 22.07
CA MET A 108 -30.49 -8.20 22.30
C MET A 108 -30.97 -9.18 23.39
N MET A 109 -30.47 -10.42 23.37
CA MET A 109 -30.84 -11.42 24.38
C MET A 109 -30.28 -11.11 25.77
N SER A 110 -29.12 -10.45 25.86
CA SER A 110 -28.61 -9.95 27.15
C SER A 110 -29.41 -8.79 27.75
N LYS A 111 -30.29 -8.16 26.96
CA LYS A 111 -31.10 -7.01 27.37
C LYS A 111 -32.51 -7.39 27.83
N GLU A 112 -32.88 -8.67 27.78
CA GLU A 112 -34.10 -9.15 28.45
C GLU A 112 -33.76 -9.49 29.91
N PRO A 113 -34.16 -8.65 30.90
CA PRO A 113 -33.97 -8.99 32.30
C PRO A 113 -34.92 -10.11 32.69
N SER A 114 -34.34 -11.11 33.36
CA SER A 114 -35.05 -12.05 34.23
C SER A 114 -36.04 -11.31 35.15
N THR A 115 -37.33 -11.47 34.88
CA THR A 115 -38.41 -11.36 35.89
C THR A 115 -38.38 -12.53 36.85
#